data_AF-A0A928GRX2-F1
#
_entry.id   AF-A0A928GRX2-F1
#
_cell.length_a   1.000
_cell.length_b   1.000
_cell.length_c   1.000
_cell.angle_alpha   90.00
_cell.angle_beta   90.00
_cell.angle_gamma   90.00
#
_symmetry.space_group_name_H-M   'P 1'
#
loop_
_entity.id
_entity.type
_entity.pdbx_description
1 polymer ?
#
loop_
_entity_poly.entity_id
_entity_poly.type
_entity_poly.pdbx_seq_one_letter_code
_entity_poly.pdbx_strand_id
1 'polypeptide(L)'
;MDTNALFKIGYGLYVLTSNYENIDNGCIINTVIQITDEPLRIAVVVNKKNYTHELILNSCVFNLSMLTTETPFKVIEHFGFQSGKDVNKFADCEQEFRSKNNVLYIPKYTNSYISCHVVSHQDLGTHTMFFADVIDSEVLSEKESLTYSYYQNNIKPKKETNGKKGWYCKICGWVHEDENLPDDIICPLCKHGKDAFEKIEDDKTTEIIETKQSIDMLKINLTNDIYYVGVNDRKTELFENHMELPNGVSYNSYLIVDEKIALIDPVEVSFMAEFLFKIKSVIGDRKIDYLVINHDEPDHSGAVRAIVQEYPDVEVIGNAKTFAPLEAFYGPLNNKKIVAEGETLCLGKHTLQFFMVPMCHWPESMVTYEQTNKILFSNDAFGGFGALNGCIFDDEANLDFYEDDMRRYYANIVGKVAAQAVKAVQKLGPLDIKMIAPSHGLVWRSNLHWVLDRYVKWSTGENEEGVVIVYGSMYGNTALMADIIARGVSEAGVKNIKIYDVAKTEVSHIISDIWKYKGAIIGACAHYGSVFPNMTLLLHELTEFKPKNKIYGVFGGMSWGGGGVKYINNVMERNQWECPVESVEVKGAPYRDEDVERLYNMGKTIGEAVKS
;
A
#
# COMPACT_ATOMS: atom_id res chain seq x y z
N MET A 1 15.54 2.44 8.61
CA MET A 1 15.84 2.45 7.16
C MET A 1 16.64 1.21 6.87
N ASP A 2 16.16 0.34 5.99
CA ASP A 2 16.91 -0.86 5.61
C ASP A 2 18.02 -0.47 4.63
N THR A 3 19.26 -0.40 5.13
CA THR A 3 20.42 -0.05 4.31
C THR A 3 20.79 -1.16 3.32
N ASN A 4 20.23 -2.37 3.46
CA ASN A 4 20.49 -3.47 2.52
C ASN A 4 19.91 -3.21 1.13
N ALA A 5 18.88 -2.36 1.03
CA ALA A 5 18.35 -1.90 -0.25
C ALA A 5 19.44 -1.27 -1.14
N LEU A 6 20.46 -0.64 -0.56
CA LEU A 6 21.58 -0.05 -1.30
C LEU A 6 22.44 -1.10 -2.01
N PHE A 7 22.48 -2.35 -1.53
CA PHE A 7 23.19 -3.45 -2.19
C PHE A 7 22.44 -4.01 -3.42
N LYS A 8 21.20 -3.57 -3.65
CA LYS A 8 20.44 -3.93 -4.87
C LYS A 8 20.73 -2.99 -6.05
N ILE A 9 21.47 -1.90 -5.83
CA ILE A 9 21.90 -1.02 -6.91
C ILE A 9 22.99 -1.72 -7.73
N GLY A 10 22.81 -1.76 -9.05
CA GLY A 10 23.74 -2.39 -9.98
C GLY A 10 25.02 -1.58 -10.13
N TYR A 11 26.04 -1.89 -9.33
CA TYR A 11 27.36 -1.30 -9.44
C TYR A 11 28.34 -2.21 -10.19
N GLY A 12 29.13 -1.66 -11.10
CA GLY A 12 30.36 -2.31 -11.58
C GLY A 12 31.49 -2.20 -10.56
N LEU A 13 32.61 -2.89 -10.80
CA LEU A 13 33.90 -2.61 -10.17
C LEU A 13 34.91 -2.12 -11.20
N TYR A 14 35.64 -1.09 -10.81
CA TYR A 14 36.58 -0.40 -11.68
C TYR A 14 37.88 -0.14 -10.93
N VAL A 15 39.00 -0.18 -11.65
CA VAL A 15 40.21 0.48 -11.19
C VAL A 15 40.20 1.90 -11.73
N LEU A 16 40.12 2.87 -10.82
CA LEU A 16 40.24 4.29 -11.11
C LEU A 16 41.70 4.69 -10.95
N THR A 17 42.31 5.26 -11.99
CA THR A 17 43.69 5.72 -11.97
C THR A 17 43.79 7.21 -12.26
N SER A 18 44.83 7.85 -11.76
CA SER A 18 45.17 9.24 -12.05
C SER A 18 46.69 9.43 -11.97
N ASN A 19 47.15 10.53 -12.57
CA ASN A 19 48.55 10.95 -12.58
C ASN A 19 48.64 12.43 -12.22
N TYR A 20 49.54 12.80 -11.32
CA TYR A 20 49.92 14.19 -11.09
C TYR A 20 51.43 14.25 -10.82
N GLU A 21 52.14 15.18 -11.47
CA GLU A 21 53.61 15.33 -11.35
C GLU A 21 54.41 14.02 -11.57
N ASN A 22 53.99 13.19 -12.53
CA ASN A 22 54.57 11.88 -12.85
C ASN A 22 54.40 10.82 -11.75
N ILE A 23 53.48 11.03 -10.82
CA ILE A 23 53.10 10.02 -9.82
C ILE A 23 51.81 9.35 -10.28
N ASP A 24 51.91 8.10 -10.74
CA ASP A 24 50.77 7.27 -11.08
C ASP A 24 50.23 6.53 -9.85
N ASN A 25 48.91 6.56 -9.65
CA ASN A 25 48.27 5.75 -8.61
C ASN A 25 46.85 5.35 -9.03
N GLY A 26 46.32 4.30 -8.38
CA GLY A 26 44.97 3.82 -8.60
C GLY A 26 44.26 3.36 -7.33
N CYS A 27 42.93 3.32 -7.39
CA CYS A 27 42.07 2.74 -6.36
C CYS A 27 40.89 1.98 -6.95
N ILE A 28 40.31 1.06 -6.17
CA ILE A 28 39.05 0.40 -6.54
C ILE A 28 37.89 1.35 -6.25
N ILE A 29 36.99 1.50 -7.22
CA ILE A 29 35.70 2.17 -7.05
C ILE A 29 34.58 1.31 -7.62
N ASN A 30 33.35 1.58 -7.16
CA ASN A 30 32.13 0.97 -7.69
C ASN A 30 31.10 2.03 -8.14
N THR A 31 31.48 3.30 -8.08
CA THR A 31 30.64 4.48 -8.31
C THR A 31 31.01 5.11 -9.65
N VAL A 32 30.40 4.61 -10.72
CA VAL A 32 30.51 5.17 -12.07
C VAL A 32 29.10 5.27 -12.66
N ILE A 33 28.78 6.42 -13.25
CA ILE A 33 27.52 6.62 -13.97
C ILE A 33 27.75 7.46 -15.22
N GLN A 34 27.14 7.06 -16.35
CA GLN A 34 27.04 7.94 -17.51
C GLN A 34 25.93 8.98 -17.27
N ILE A 35 26.28 10.25 -17.44
CA ILE A 35 25.38 11.37 -17.15
C ILE A 35 24.65 11.82 -18.40
N THR A 36 25.37 11.92 -19.52
CA THR A 36 24.84 12.32 -20.82
C THR A 36 25.72 11.72 -21.91
N ASP A 37 25.13 11.47 -23.07
CA ASP A 37 25.75 11.00 -24.30
C ASP A 37 26.22 12.16 -25.19
N GLU A 38 25.65 13.37 -25.06
CA GLU A 38 26.07 14.57 -25.78
C GLU A 38 25.99 15.85 -24.90
N PRO A 39 27.14 16.38 -24.41
CA PRO A 39 28.50 15.84 -24.57
C PRO A 39 28.68 14.55 -23.78
N LEU A 40 29.49 13.61 -24.28
CA LEU A 40 29.72 12.33 -23.60
C LEU A 40 30.40 12.54 -22.24
N ARG A 41 29.64 12.33 -21.16
CA ARG A 41 30.07 12.66 -19.79
C ARG A 41 29.74 11.56 -18.80
N ILE A 42 30.64 11.34 -17.87
CA ILE A 42 30.46 10.41 -16.74
C ILE A 42 30.69 11.11 -15.40
N ALA A 43 30.17 10.52 -14.32
CA ALA A 43 30.53 10.87 -12.95
C ALA A 43 31.22 9.70 -12.25
N VAL A 44 32.21 10.03 -11.41
CA VAL A 44 32.82 9.10 -10.46
C VAL A 44 32.78 9.68 -9.06
N VAL A 45 32.56 8.85 -8.03
CA VAL A 45 32.54 9.31 -6.64
C VAL A 45 33.68 8.66 -5.86
N VAL A 46 34.60 9.47 -5.35
CA VAL A 46 35.85 8.98 -4.76
C VAL A 46 35.95 9.42 -3.30
N ASN A 47 36.35 8.49 -2.43
CA ASN A 47 36.59 8.76 -1.02
C ASN A 47 37.78 9.70 -0.84
N LYS A 48 37.65 10.75 -0.03
CA LYS A 48 38.71 11.74 0.22
C LYS A 48 39.96 11.15 0.90
N LYS A 49 39.85 9.97 1.51
CA LYS A 49 41.00 9.25 2.09
C LYS A 49 41.86 8.53 1.06
N ASN A 50 41.35 8.27 -0.15
CA ASN A 50 42.13 7.61 -1.20
C ASN A 50 43.13 8.58 -1.81
N TYR A 51 44.39 8.20 -1.94
CA TYR A 51 45.39 9.07 -2.58
C TYR A 51 45.04 9.42 -4.04
N THR A 52 44.36 8.52 -4.76
CA THR A 52 43.84 8.80 -6.10
C THR A 52 42.89 10.00 -6.13
N HIS A 53 42.12 10.25 -5.07
CA HIS A 53 41.27 11.44 -4.98
C HIS A 53 42.09 12.73 -5.05
N GLU A 54 43.18 12.78 -4.29
CA GLU A 54 44.11 13.92 -4.26
C GLU A 54 44.74 14.15 -5.64
N LEU A 55 45.15 13.07 -6.32
CA LEU A 55 45.69 13.18 -7.68
C LEU A 55 44.66 13.73 -8.66
N ILE A 56 43.41 13.25 -8.63
CA ILE A 56 42.34 13.73 -9.52
C ILE A 56 42.03 15.20 -9.26
N LEU A 57 42.01 15.61 -7.99
CA LEU A 57 41.75 16.99 -7.62
C LEU A 57 42.82 17.95 -8.17
N ASN A 58 44.09 17.51 -8.20
CA ASN A 58 45.20 18.31 -8.68
C ASN A 58 45.41 18.24 -10.21
N SER A 59 45.18 17.08 -10.81
CA SER A 59 45.45 16.84 -12.24
C SER A 59 44.26 17.09 -13.15
N CYS A 60 43.04 17.06 -12.59
CA CYS A 60 41.78 17.06 -13.33
C CYS A 60 41.68 15.94 -14.40
N VAL A 61 42.43 14.84 -14.27
CA VAL A 61 42.35 13.71 -15.20
C VAL A 61 42.25 12.38 -14.47
N PHE A 62 41.55 11.43 -15.07
CA PHE A 62 41.52 10.05 -14.60
C PHE A 62 41.23 9.06 -15.74
N ASN A 63 41.55 7.79 -15.52
CA ASN A 63 41.02 6.69 -16.33
C ASN A 63 40.22 5.73 -15.47
N LEU A 64 39.28 5.03 -16.12
CA LEU A 64 38.59 3.88 -15.59
C LEU A 64 39.02 2.64 -16.36
N SER A 65 39.37 1.57 -15.65
CA SER A 65 39.53 0.23 -16.21
C SER A 65 38.38 -0.65 -15.69
N MET A 66 37.52 -1.11 -16.60
CA MET A 66 36.37 -1.97 -16.30
C MET A 66 36.84 -3.40 -16.05
N LEU A 67 36.86 -3.79 -14.77
CA LEU A 67 37.31 -5.12 -14.37
C LEU A 67 36.35 -6.19 -14.88
N THR A 68 36.87 -7.40 -15.07
CA THR A 68 36.12 -8.57 -15.58
C THR A 68 35.86 -9.58 -14.48
N THR A 69 34.90 -10.48 -14.67
CA THR A 69 34.58 -11.58 -13.73
C THR A 69 35.75 -12.54 -13.48
N GLU A 70 36.81 -12.51 -14.31
CA GLU A 70 38.06 -13.26 -14.12
C GLU A 70 39.07 -12.56 -13.17
N THR A 71 38.76 -11.35 -12.69
CA THR A 71 39.68 -10.58 -11.86
C THR A 71 39.96 -11.33 -10.54
N PRO A 72 41.22 -11.70 -10.24
CA PRO A 72 41.54 -12.36 -8.99
C PRO A 72 41.50 -11.36 -7.83
N PHE A 73 41.19 -11.84 -6.62
CA PHE A 73 41.13 -11.00 -5.42
C PHE A 73 42.40 -10.17 -5.19
N LYS A 74 43.57 -10.69 -5.57
CA LYS A 74 44.86 -9.99 -5.46
C LYS A 74 44.89 -8.63 -6.17
N VAL A 75 44.13 -8.45 -7.26
CA VAL A 75 44.01 -7.15 -7.94
C VAL A 75 43.22 -6.17 -7.07
N ILE A 76 42.12 -6.62 -6.47
CA ILE A 76 41.30 -5.82 -5.55
C ILE A 76 42.09 -5.48 -4.29
N GLU A 77 42.87 -6.42 -3.77
CA GLU A 77 43.76 -6.20 -2.62
C GLU A 77 44.80 -5.13 -2.93
N HIS A 78 45.50 -5.26 -4.07
CA HIS A 78 46.55 -4.33 -4.48
C HIS A 78 46.04 -2.90 -4.68
N PHE A 79 44.95 -2.72 -5.42
CA PHE A 79 44.42 -1.38 -5.69
C PHE A 79 43.48 -0.85 -4.59
N GLY A 80 42.79 -1.72 -3.86
CA GLY A 80 41.75 -1.35 -2.90
C GLY A 80 42.19 -1.28 -1.43
N PHE A 81 43.21 -2.05 -1.01
CA PHE A 81 43.59 -2.14 0.41
C PHE A 81 44.95 -1.53 0.74
N GLN A 82 45.65 -0.98 -0.25
CA GLN A 82 46.91 -0.28 -0.07
C GLN A 82 46.74 1.21 -0.36
N SER A 83 47.41 2.06 0.42
CA SER A 83 47.49 3.48 0.15
C SER A 83 48.60 3.76 -0.85
N GLY A 84 48.30 4.52 -1.91
CA GLY A 84 49.31 4.97 -2.87
C GLY A 84 50.33 5.96 -2.30
N LYS A 85 50.11 6.47 -1.08
CA LYS A 85 51.10 7.30 -0.36
C LYS A 85 52.30 6.48 0.12
N ASP A 86 52.08 5.20 0.37
CA ASP A 86 53.05 4.31 1.00
C ASP A 86 53.56 3.23 0.02
N VAL A 87 52.78 2.93 -1.02
CA VAL A 87 53.08 1.87 -1.98
C VAL A 87 52.98 2.40 -3.41
N ASN A 88 54.05 2.22 -4.19
CA ASN A 88 53.98 2.41 -5.63
C ASN A 88 53.27 1.22 -6.27
N LYS A 89 51.97 1.39 -6.55
CA LYS A 89 51.10 0.34 -7.10
C LYS A 89 51.43 -0.06 -8.55
N PHE A 90 52.31 0.66 -9.22
CA PHE A 90 52.72 0.38 -10.60
C PHE A 90 54.20 0.00 -10.72
N ALA A 91 54.91 -0.21 -9.60
CA ALA A 91 56.34 -0.52 -9.60
C ALA A 91 56.70 -1.79 -10.40
N ASP A 92 55.82 -2.80 -10.39
CA ASP A 92 56.04 -4.09 -11.06
C ASP A 92 55.37 -4.19 -12.45
N CYS A 93 54.89 -3.06 -12.99
CA CYS A 93 54.29 -3.05 -14.32
C CYS A 93 55.38 -3.07 -15.41
N GLU A 94 55.62 -4.24 -16.00
CA GLU A 94 56.61 -4.42 -17.09
C GLU A 94 56.33 -3.58 -18.34
N GLN A 95 55.07 -3.19 -18.57
CA GLN A 95 54.63 -2.37 -19.69
C GLN A 95 53.72 -1.23 -19.21
N GLU A 96 54.01 -0.01 -19.66
CA GLU A 96 53.21 1.19 -19.38
C GLU A 96 52.12 1.36 -20.44
N PHE A 97 50.87 1.16 -20.06
CA PHE A 97 49.71 1.39 -20.91
C PHE A 97 49.08 2.74 -20.56
N ARG A 98 49.38 3.78 -21.32
CA ARG A 98 48.85 5.14 -21.13
C ARG A 98 47.77 5.45 -22.16
N SER A 99 46.69 6.09 -21.73
CA SER A 99 45.64 6.60 -22.62
C SER A 99 45.96 8.02 -23.09
N LYS A 100 45.07 8.65 -23.88
CA LYS A 100 45.24 10.01 -24.41
C LYS A 100 45.51 11.09 -23.35
N ASN A 101 45.04 10.95 -22.11
CA ASN A 101 45.33 11.91 -21.04
C ASN A 101 46.65 11.64 -20.29
N ASN A 102 47.49 10.73 -20.81
CA ASN A 102 48.77 10.31 -20.23
C ASN A 102 48.66 9.60 -18.86
N VAL A 103 47.45 9.21 -18.43
CA VAL A 103 47.23 8.40 -17.22
C VAL A 103 47.36 6.92 -17.57
N LEU A 104 47.94 6.12 -16.67
CA LEU A 104 47.99 4.67 -16.84
C LEU A 104 46.60 4.04 -16.77
N TYR A 105 46.34 2.99 -17.55
CA TYR A 105 45.22 2.08 -17.38
C TYR A 105 45.74 0.65 -17.26
N ILE A 106 44.90 -0.26 -16.77
CA ILE A 106 45.31 -1.66 -16.54
C ILE A 106 44.62 -2.53 -17.58
N PRO A 107 45.32 -3.12 -18.56
CA PRO A 107 44.68 -3.98 -19.55
C PRO A 107 44.40 -5.40 -19.02
N LYS A 108 45.17 -5.86 -18.03
CA LYS A 108 45.00 -7.21 -17.48
C LYS A 108 43.72 -7.28 -16.64
N TYR A 109 42.87 -8.27 -16.93
CA TYR A 109 41.55 -8.44 -16.33
C TYR A 109 40.55 -7.31 -16.59
N THR A 110 40.80 -6.50 -17.62
CA THR A 110 39.95 -5.38 -18.00
C THR A 110 39.34 -5.63 -19.38
N ASN A 111 38.03 -5.39 -19.53
CA ASN A 111 37.38 -5.51 -20.83
C ASN A 111 37.35 -4.21 -21.63
N SER A 112 37.48 -3.06 -20.97
CA SER A 112 37.47 -1.75 -21.61
C SER A 112 38.05 -0.69 -20.69
N TYR A 113 38.54 0.41 -21.28
CA TYR A 113 38.94 1.59 -20.51
C TYR A 113 38.27 2.85 -21.03
N ILE A 114 38.14 3.85 -20.15
CA ILE A 114 37.66 5.19 -20.47
C ILE A 114 38.68 6.20 -19.93
N SER A 115 39.07 7.17 -20.75
CA SER A 115 39.93 8.29 -20.39
C SER A 115 39.12 9.57 -20.29
N CYS A 116 39.33 10.30 -19.20
CA CYS A 116 38.47 11.41 -18.79
C CYS A 116 39.25 12.67 -18.44
N HIS A 117 38.60 13.82 -18.66
CA HIS A 117 39.01 15.13 -18.15
C HIS A 117 37.89 15.70 -17.28
N VAL A 118 38.20 16.03 -16.03
CA VAL A 118 37.26 16.58 -15.04
C VAL A 118 36.84 17.99 -15.44
N VAL A 119 35.54 18.22 -15.51
CA VAL A 119 34.94 19.54 -15.82
C VAL A 119 34.47 20.26 -14.57
N SER A 120 34.02 19.52 -13.55
CA SER A 120 33.59 20.06 -12.27
C SER A 120 33.57 18.97 -11.21
N HIS A 121 33.45 19.36 -9.94
CA HIS A 121 33.28 18.42 -8.85
C HIS A 121 32.37 18.97 -7.76
N GLN A 122 31.75 18.06 -7.00
CA GLN A 122 30.84 18.36 -5.89
C GLN A 122 31.28 17.63 -4.62
N ASP A 123 31.36 18.37 -3.51
CA ASP A 123 31.62 17.78 -2.20
C ASP A 123 30.35 17.09 -1.66
N LEU A 124 30.49 15.83 -1.22
CA LEU A 124 29.45 14.99 -0.64
C LEU A 124 29.78 14.59 0.82
N GLY A 125 30.67 15.33 1.49
CA GLY A 125 31.11 15.07 2.85
C GLY A 125 32.35 14.19 2.88
N THR A 126 32.19 12.87 3.02
CA THR A 126 33.33 11.93 3.05
C THR A 126 33.90 11.60 1.66
N HIS A 127 33.16 11.93 0.60
CA HIS A 127 33.51 11.68 -0.79
C HIS A 127 33.38 12.95 -1.63
N THR A 128 34.00 12.94 -2.81
CA THR A 128 33.80 13.96 -3.85
C THR A 128 33.32 13.29 -5.12
N MET A 129 32.28 13.86 -5.73
CA MET A 129 31.81 13.48 -7.06
C MET A 129 32.55 14.32 -8.09
N PHE A 130 33.18 13.69 -9.08
CA PHE A 130 33.83 14.34 -10.21
C PHE A 130 33.00 14.12 -11.47
N PHE A 131 32.64 15.20 -12.15
CA PHE A 131 31.99 15.20 -13.45
C PHE A 131 33.09 15.33 -14.50
N ALA A 132 33.12 14.46 -15.50
CA ALA A 132 34.21 14.43 -16.47
C ALA A 132 33.76 14.09 -17.88
N ASP A 133 34.28 14.84 -18.85
CA ASP A 133 34.11 14.57 -20.27
C ASP A 133 34.98 13.37 -20.65
N VAL A 134 34.41 12.47 -21.44
CA VAL A 134 35.13 11.32 -22.00
C VAL A 134 35.90 11.77 -23.24
N ILE A 135 37.22 11.61 -23.20
CA ILE A 135 38.12 12.05 -24.28
C ILE A 135 38.71 10.87 -25.08
N ASP A 136 38.64 9.67 -24.52
CA ASP A 136 39.04 8.42 -25.17
C ASP A 136 38.33 7.23 -24.54
N SER A 137 38.13 6.17 -25.31
CA SER A 137 37.64 4.90 -24.79
C SER A 137 37.95 3.77 -25.75
N GLU A 138 38.25 2.59 -25.23
CA GLU A 138 38.54 1.40 -26.05
C GLU A 138 37.99 0.14 -25.39
N VAL A 139 37.46 -0.76 -26.22
CA VAL A 139 37.12 -2.13 -25.83
C VAL A 139 38.34 -3.02 -26.05
N LEU A 140 38.82 -3.62 -24.97
CA LEU A 140 40.01 -4.48 -24.94
C LEU A 140 39.64 -5.97 -25.05
N SER A 141 38.44 -6.37 -24.62
CA SER A 141 37.91 -7.73 -24.78
C SER A 141 36.39 -7.81 -24.60
N GLU A 142 35.78 -8.92 -25.04
CA GLU A 142 34.34 -9.20 -24.89
C GLU A 142 33.98 -9.89 -23.56
N LYS A 143 34.91 -9.93 -22.60
CA LYS A 143 34.69 -10.62 -21.31
C LYS A 143 33.71 -9.84 -20.43
N GLU A 144 32.90 -10.56 -19.66
CA GLU A 144 31.87 -9.97 -18.81
C GLU A 144 32.47 -9.05 -17.72
N SER A 145 31.86 -7.87 -17.54
CA SER A 145 32.25 -6.91 -16.51
C SER A 145 31.97 -7.44 -15.10
N LEU A 146 32.89 -7.18 -14.19
CA LEU A 146 32.74 -7.48 -12.77
C LEU A 146 31.74 -6.53 -12.14
N THR A 147 30.68 -7.07 -11.54
CA THR A 147 29.75 -6.31 -10.71
C THR A 147 30.11 -6.41 -9.23
N TYR A 148 29.67 -5.43 -8.43
CA TYR A 148 29.86 -5.44 -6.98
C TYR A 148 29.19 -6.63 -6.30
N SER A 149 27.99 -7.00 -6.77
CA SER A 149 27.30 -8.22 -6.32
C SER A 149 28.12 -9.47 -6.63
N TYR A 150 28.65 -9.60 -7.86
CA TYR A 150 29.48 -10.74 -8.23
C TYR A 150 30.76 -10.81 -7.40
N TYR A 151 31.43 -9.67 -7.15
CA TYR A 151 32.60 -9.60 -6.28
C TYR A 151 32.29 -10.15 -4.88
N GLN A 152 31.21 -9.69 -4.24
CA GLN A 152 30.83 -10.13 -2.89
C GLN A 152 30.56 -11.65 -2.84
N ASN A 153 29.93 -12.19 -3.89
CA ASN A 153 29.48 -13.59 -3.91
C ASN A 153 30.57 -14.59 -4.32
N ASN A 154 31.51 -14.17 -5.17
CA ASN A 154 32.41 -15.09 -5.88
C ASN A 154 33.90 -14.81 -5.71
N ILE A 155 34.32 -13.55 -5.51
CA ILE A 155 35.75 -13.16 -5.50
C ILE A 155 36.23 -12.80 -4.09
N LYS A 156 35.40 -12.11 -3.30
CA LYS A 156 35.74 -11.75 -1.93
C LYS A 156 35.98 -13.04 -1.13
N PRO A 157 37.13 -13.17 -0.42
CA PRO A 157 37.43 -14.34 0.39
C PRO A 157 36.28 -14.62 1.34
N LYS A 158 35.72 -15.82 1.21
CA LYS A 158 34.69 -16.31 2.11
C LYS A 158 35.33 -16.69 3.44
N LYS A 159 34.50 -16.75 4.48
CA LYS A 159 34.87 -17.16 5.83
C LYS A 159 35.51 -18.56 5.81
N GLU A 160 36.84 -18.63 5.83
CA GLU A 160 37.57 -19.87 6.14
C GLU A 160 37.99 -19.83 7.61
N THR A 161 37.08 -20.22 8.49
CA THR A 161 37.39 -20.27 9.92
C THR A 161 38.20 -21.49 10.32
N ASN A 162 38.32 -22.56 9.50
CA ASN A 162 39.10 -23.77 9.80
C ASN A 162 39.01 -24.27 11.26
N GLY A 163 37.87 -24.06 11.94
CA GLY A 163 37.68 -24.39 13.37
C GLY A 163 38.45 -23.52 14.38
N LYS A 164 39.04 -22.40 13.95
CA LYS A 164 39.76 -21.44 14.79
C LYS A 164 38.80 -20.55 15.56
N LYS A 165 39.06 -20.36 16.85
CA LYS A 165 38.38 -19.40 17.72
C LYS A 165 39.08 -18.04 17.63
N GLY A 166 38.35 -16.94 17.74
CA GLY A 166 38.94 -15.60 17.67
C GLY A 166 38.01 -14.56 17.04
N TRP A 167 38.56 -13.68 16.20
CA TRP A 167 37.84 -12.61 15.50
C TRP A 167 38.21 -12.62 14.01
N TYR A 168 37.33 -12.17 13.13
CA TYR A 168 37.63 -12.03 11.71
C TYR A 168 37.33 -10.62 11.21
N CYS A 169 38.09 -10.15 10.22
CA CYS A 169 37.88 -8.85 9.59
C CYS A 169 36.79 -8.94 8.52
N LYS A 170 35.67 -8.23 8.70
CA LYS A 170 34.53 -8.18 7.77
C LYS A 170 34.88 -7.63 6.37
N ILE A 171 36.01 -6.92 6.26
CA ILE A 171 36.46 -6.28 5.03
C ILE A 171 37.24 -7.25 4.13
N CYS A 172 38.23 -7.96 4.67
CA CYS A 172 39.16 -8.79 3.91
C CYS A 172 39.20 -10.27 4.32
N GLY A 173 38.51 -10.66 5.37
CA GLY A 173 38.46 -12.03 5.86
C GLY A 173 39.63 -12.47 6.74
N TRP A 174 40.59 -11.60 7.06
CA TRP A 174 41.72 -11.96 7.94
C TRP A 174 41.24 -12.35 9.34
N VAL A 175 41.81 -13.43 9.89
CA VAL A 175 41.44 -13.98 11.21
C VAL A 175 42.51 -13.64 12.26
N HIS A 176 42.05 -13.06 13.37
CA HIS A 176 42.79 -12.89 14.62
C HIS A 176 42.44 -14.05 15.56
N GLU A 177 43.40 -14.90 15.92
CA GLU A 177 43.13 -16.18 16.60
C GLU A 177 43.02 -16.08 18.13
N ASP A 178 43.16 -14.88 18.72
CA ASP A 178 43.00 -14.70 20.17
C ASP A 178 41.54 -14.41 20.56
N GLU A 179 41.16 -14.86 21.75
CA GLU A 179 39.82 -14.63 22.31
C GLU A 179 39.52 -13.14 22.58
N ASN A 180 40.56 -12.38 22.94
CA ASN A 180 40.49 -10.94 23.18
C ASN A 180 41.01 -10.16 21.98
N LEU A 181 40.22 -9.21 21.48
CA LEU A 181 40.61 -8.30 20.41
C LEU A 181 41.25 -7.01 20.98
N PRO A 182 42.55 -6.76 20.76
CA PRO A 182 43.23 -5.56 21.25
C PRO A 182 42.51 -4.27 20.82
N ASP A 183 42.48 -3.26 21.70
CA ASP A 183 41.83 -1.97 21.41
C ASP A 183 42.51 -1.20 20.28
N ASP A 184 43.80 -1.44 20.08
CA ASP A 184 44.66 -0.84 19.07
C ASP A 184 44.84 -1.71 17.81
N ILE A 185 44.06 -2.80 17.66
CA ILE A 185 44.25 -3.70 16.53
C ILE A 185 43.98 -2.99 15.19
N ILE A 186 44.92 -3.17 14.27
CA ILE A 186 44.80 -2.78 12.88
C ILE A 186 44.92 -4.06 12.04
N CYS A 187 43.92 -4.33 11.21
CA CYS A 187 43.94 -5.49 10.34
C CYS A 187 45.22 -5.49 9.47
N PRO A 188 46.05 -6.54 9.52
CA PRO A 188 47.33 -6.55 8.81
C PRO A 188 47.15 -6.52 7.28
N LEU A 189 46.02 -7.04 6.77
CA LEU A 189 45.68 -7.01 5.35
C LEU A 189 45.06 -5.68 4.93
N CYS A 190 43.89 -5.31 5.46
CA CYS A 190 43.13 -4.15 4.96
C CYS A 190 43.35 -2.83 5.72
N LYS A 191 44.19 -2.83 6.76
CA LYS A 191 44.55 -1.66 7.59
C LYS A 191 43.36 -0.96 8.29
N HIS A 192 42.18 -1.57 8.33
CA HIS A 192 41.05 -1.07 9.11
C HIS A 192 41.23 -1.39 10.60
N GLY A 193 40.77 -0.49 11.46
CA GLY A 193 40.83 -0.64 12.91
C GLY A 193 39.80 -1.64 13.47
N LYS A 194 39.71 -1.70 14.80
CA LYS A 194 38.88 -2.63 15.57
C LYS A 194 37.43 -2.79 15.08
N ASP A 195 36.77 -1.72 14.64
CA ASP A 195 35.36 -1.74 14.19
C ASP A 195 35.11 -2.65 12.96
N ALA A 196 36.17 -2.95 12.21
CA ALA A 196 36.12 -3.86 11.07
C ALA A 196 36.13 -5.35 11.46
N PHE A 197 36.27 -5.68 12.75
CA PHE A 197 36.34 -7.05 13.25
C PHE A 197 35.04 -7.51 13.89
N GLU A 198 34.79 -8.80 13.80
CA GLU A 198 33.63 -9.47 14.39
C GLU A 198 34.06 -10.81 14.98
N LYS A 199 33.46 -11.22 16.10
CA LYS A 199 33.87 -12.41 16.83
C LYS A 199 33.47 -13.69 16.08
N ILE A 200 34.36 -14.66 16.04
CA ILE A 200 34.08 -16.00 15.52
C ILE A 200 33.40 -16.78 16.63
N GLU A 201 32.07 -16.91 16.55
CA GLU A 201 31.30 -17.75 17.46
C GLU A 201 31.36 -19.22 17.05
N ASP A 202 31.46 -20.13 18.03
CA ASP A 202 31.45 -21.58 17.82
C ASP A 202 30.16 -21.97 17.06
N ASP A 203 30.34 -22.81 16.05
CA ASP A 203 29.35 -23.21 15.05
C ASP A 203 27.99 -23.62 15.67
N LYS A 204 27.07 -22.66 15.73
CA LYS A 204 25.64 -22.85 15.88
C LYS A 204 24.93 -21.89 14.94
N THR A 205 24.90 -22.21 13.65
CA THR A 205 23.79 -21.89 12.72
C THR A 205 23.02 -20.60 13.07
N THR A 206 23.69 -19.46 12.97
CA THR A 206 23.15 -18.13 13.37
C THR A 206 22.89 -17.21 12.18
N GLU A 207 22.68 -17.74 10.97
CA GLU A 207 22.35 -16.92 9.78
C GLU A 207 20.99 -17.24 9.13
N ILE A 208 20.14 -18.04 9.79
CA ILE A 208 18.75 -18.28 9.33
C ILE A 208 17.71 -18.00 10.42
N ILE A 209 18.11 -17.87 11.70
CA ILE A 209 17.14 -17.75 12.80
C ILE A 209 16.59 -16.32 12.90
N GLU A 210 17.40 -15.26 12.80
CA GLU A 210 16.89 -13.89 12.95
C GLU A 210 15.96 -13.46 11.81
N THR A 211 16.25 -13.81 10.55
CA THR A 211 15.31 -13.58 9.42
C THR A 211 14.07 -14.44 9.55
N LYS A 212 14.18 -15.70 9.98
CA LYS A 212 13.02 -16.60 10.09
C LYS A 212 12.10 -16.21 11.26
N GLN A 213 12.65 -15.75 12.38
CA GLN A 213 11.88 -15.23 13.52
C GLN A 213 11.21 -13.89 13.17
N SER A 214 11.89 -13.03 12.40
CA SER A 214 11.31 -11.77 11.87
C SER A 214 10.20 -12.02 10.85
N ILE A 215 10.37 -13.02 9.98
CA ILE A 215 9.39 -13.46 8.98
C ILE A 215 8.20 -14.16 9.63
N ASP A 216 8.42 -14.98 10.66
CA ASP A 216 7.34 -15.64 11.40
C ASP A 216 6.46 -14.63 12.14
N MET A 217 6.99 -13.49 12.60
CA MET A 217 6.17 -12.40 13.16
C MET A 217 5.25 -11.71 12.13
N LEU A 218 5.52 -11.85 10.83
CA LEU A 218 4.67 -11.33 9.76
C LEU A 218 3.53 -12.30 9.39
N LYS A 219 3.59 -13.56 9.86
CA LYS A 219 2.55 -14.56 9.61
C LYS A 219 1.38 -14.33 10.54
N ILE A 220 0.32 -13.77 10.01
CA ILE A 220 -0.93 -13.58 10.75
C ILE A 220 -1.85 -14.76 10.45
N ASN A 221 -2.05 -15.63 11.43
CA ASN A 221 -2.79 -16.87 11.29
C ASN A 221 -4.27 -16.64 11.59
N LEU A 222 -5.16 -16.94 10.63
CA LEU A 222 -6.58 -17.17 10.92
C LEU A 222 -6.73 -18.51 11.64
N THR A 223 -6.02 -19.53 11.13
CA THR A 223 -5.87 -20.86 11.73
C THR A 223 -4.47 -21.39 11.42
N ASN A 224 -4.14 -22.63 11.80
CA ASN A 224 -2.80 -23.19 11.57
C ASN A 224 -2.34 -23.17 10.09
N ASP A 225 -3.29 -23.31 9.16
CA ASP A 225 -3.02 -23.52 7.74
C ASP A 225 -3.64 -22.40 6.86
N ILE A 226 -4.22 -21.36 7.48
CA ILE A 226 -4.89 -20.25 6.79
C ILE A 226 -4.34 -18.93 7.32
N TYR A 227 -3.85 -18.09 6.42
CA TYR A 227 -3.06 -16.91 6.73
C TYR A 227 -3.71 -15.65 6.14
N TYR A 228 -3.65 -14.54 6.87
CA TYR A 228 -3.94 -13.22 6.35
C TYR A 228 -2.70 -12.68 5.64
N VAL A 229 -2.85 -12.33 4.36
CA VAL A 229 -1.79 -11.75 3.52
C VAL A 229 -2.19 -10.39 2.93
N GLY A 230 -3.31 -9.81 3.40
CA GLY A 230 -3.79 -8.49 2.98
C GLY A 230 -2.88 -7.32 3.37
N VAL A 231 -3.25 -6.12 2.96
CA VAL A 231 -2.44 -4.88 3.07
C VAL A 231 -3.28 -3.71 3.59
N ASN A 232 -2.58 -2.70 4.14
CA ASN A 232 -3.21 -1.47 4.60
C ASN A 232 -2.87 -0.32 3.65
N ASP A 233 -3.91 0.30 3.09
CA ASP A 233 -3.80 1.53 2.34
C ASP A 233 -4.08 2.74 3.24
N ARG A 234 -3.05 3.54 3.46
CA ARG A 234 -3.11 4.81 4.20
C ARG A 234 -2.76 6.00 3.33
N LYS A 235 -2.67 5.79 2.01
CA LYS A 235 -2.22 6.78 1.03
C LYS A 235 -3.34 7.21 0.10
N THR A 236 -4.28 6.31 -0.18
CA THR A 236 -5.45 6.64 -1.00
C THR A 236 -6.39 7.54 -0.20
N GLU A 237 -6.62 8.73 -0.72
CA GLU A 237 -7.48 9.75 -0.11
C GLU A 237 -8.96 9.53 -0.45
N LEU A 238 -9.24 8.94 -1.62
CA LEU A 238 -10.59 8.75 -2.15
C LEU A 238 -10.84 7.29 -2.56
N PHE A 239 -11.78 6.62 -1.91
CA PHE A 239 -12.32 5.33 -2.35
C PHE A 239 -13.13 5.53 -3.63
N GLU A 240 -12.90 4.68 -4.64
CA GLU A 240 -13.49 4.80 -5.98
C GLU A 240 -13.40 6.22 -6.57
N ASN A 241 -12.35 6.96 -6.21
CA ASN A 241 -12.11 8.34 -6.63
C ASN A 241 -13.24 9.34 -6.29
N HIS A 242 -14.09 9.07 -5.30
CA HIS A 242 -15.16 10.01 -4.90
C HIS A 242 -15.53 10.05 -3.41
N MET A 243 -15.26 9.00 -2.61
CA MET A 243 -15.55 8.98 -1.17
C MET A 243 -14.28 9.17 -0.34
N GLU A 244 -14.27 10.11 0.61
CA GLU A 244 -13.09 10.34 1.45
C GLU A 244 -12.72 9.14 2.33
N LEU A 245 -11.42 8.90 2.50
CA LEU A 245 -10.82 7.86 3.34
C LEU A 245 -9.91 8.46 4.43
N PRO A 246 -10.45 9.21 5.41
CA PRO A 246 -9.64 9.84 6.45
C PRO A 246 -8.82 8.85 7.28
N ASN A 247 -9.28 7.60 7.39
CA ASN A 247 -8.61 6.52 8.11
C ASN A 247 -7.98 5.46 7.18
N GLY A 248 -7.95 5.71 5.86
CA GLY A 248 -7.52 4.73 4.86
C GLY A 248 -8.50 3.58 4.68
N VAL A 249 -8.03 2.47 4.11
CA VAL A 249 -8.78 1.21 3.89
C VAL A 249 -7.82 0.02 3.96
N SER A 250 -8.31 -1.19 4.23
CA SER A 250 -7.51 -2.41 4.07
C SER A 250 -7.98 -3.21 2.87
N TYR A 251 -7.04 -3.85 2.16
CA TYR A 251 -7.34 -4.83 1.13
C TYR A 251 -6.95 -6.20 1.66
N ASN A 252 -7.93 -6.92 2.16
CA ASN A 252 -7.76 -8.21 2.81
C ASN A 252 -7.66 -9.31 1.75
N SER A 253 -6.71 -10.22 1.97
CA SER A 253 -6.49 -11.38 1.13
C SER A 253 -6.04 -12.54 1.99
N TYR A 254 -6.40 -13.76 1.61
CA TYR A 254 -6.24 -14.94 2.45
C TYR A 254 -5.54 -16.08 1.72
N LEU A 255 -4.53 -16.67 2.34
CA LEU A 255 -3.73 -17.75 1.78
C LEU A 255 -3.98 -19.05 2.55
N ILE A 256 -4.45 -20.08 1.85
CA ILE A 256 -4.72 -21.41 2.40
C ILE A 256 -3.59 -22.34 1.97
N VAL A 257 -2.86 -22.87 2.94
CA VAL A 257 -1.67 -23.70 2.73
C VAL A 257 -2.01 -25.16 3.01
N ASP A 258 -2.23 -25.91 1.94
CA ASP A 258 -2.55 -27.33 1.99
C ASP A 258 -1.64 -28.13 1.04
N GLU A 259 -2.03 -29.35 0.66
CA GLU A 259 -1.44 -30.08 -0.46
C GLU A 259 -1.49 -29.23 -1.75
N LYS A 260 -2.60 -28.51 -1.94
CA LYS A 260 -2.80 -27.46 -2.94
C LYS A 260 -2.93 -26.10 -2.26
N ILE A 261 -2.19 -25.11 -2.75
CA ILE A 261 -2.24 -23.75 -2.18
C ILE A 261 -3.30 -22.93 -2.92
N ALA A 262 -4.20 -22.31 -2.17
CA ALA A 262 -5.21 -21.39 -2.71
C ALA A 262 -5.03 -19.99 -2.13
N LEU A 263 -5.03 -18.98 -3.00
CA LEU A 263 -5.10 -17.56 -2.64
C LEU A 263 -6.52 -17.05 -2.90
N ILE A 264 -7.16 -16.49 -1.88
CA ILE A 264 -8.51 -15.94 -1.94
C ILE A 264 -8.42 -14.42 -2.05
N ASP A 265 -8.86 -13.92 -3.21
CA ASP A 265 -8.85 -12.53 -3.65
C ASP A 265 -7.47 -11.86 -3.62
N PRO A 266 -7.01 -11.24 -4.71
CA PRO A 266 -5.83 -10.38 -4.66
C PRO A 266 -6.11 -9.04 -3.94
N VAL A 267 -5.20 -8.09 -4.12
CA VAL A 267 -5.31 -6.71 -3.59
C VAL A 267 -5.18 -5.70 -4.73
N GLU A 268 -5.40 -4.43 -4.41
CA GLU A 268 -5.15 -3.30 -5.31
C GLU A 268 -3.69 -3.31 -5.80
N VAL A 269 -3.50 -2.98 -7.09
CA VAL A 269 -2.24 -3.21 -7.82
C VAL A 269 -1.04 -2.46 -7.23
N SER A 270 -1.24 -1.29 -6.64
CA SER A 270 -0.18 -0.45 -6.06
C SER A 270 0.47 -1.09 -4.84
N PHE A 271 -0.16 -2.12 -4.24
CA PHE A 271 0.35 -2.85 -3.08
C PHE A 271 1.00 -4.19 -3.42
N MET A 272 1.18 -4.51 -4.71
CA MET A 272 1.72 -5.79 -5.19
C MET A 272 3.05 -6.19 -4.52
N ALA A 273 3.97 -5.24 -4.31
CA ALA A 273 5.27 -5.55 -3.72
C ALA A 273 5.16 -6.04 -2.26
N GLU A 274 4.35 -5.37 -1.44
CA GLU A 274 4.07 -5.78 -0.06
C GLU A 274 3.30 -7.11 -0.04
N PHE A 275 2.32 -7.23 -0.94
CA PHE A 275 1.48 -8.42 -1.06
C PHE A 275 2.29 -9.67 -1.40
N LEU A 276 3.14 -9.62 -2.42
CA LEU A 276 4.03 -10.73 -2.79
C LEU A 276 5.02 -11.07 -1.67
N PHE A 277 5.53 -10.07 -0.95
CA PHE A 277 6.38 -10.31 0.20
C PHE A 277 5.65 -11.08 1.31
N LYS A 278 4.40 -10.71 1.63
CA LYS A 278 3.55 -11.45 2.58
C LYS A 278 3.26 -12.87 2.12
N ILE A 279 2.91 -13.08 0.85
CA ILE A 279 2.73 -14.43 0.30
C ILE A 279 4.01 -15.27 0.48
N LYS A 280 5.16 -14.77 0.00
CA LYS A 280 6.45 -15.48 0.08
C LYS A 280 6.91 -15.73 1.50
N SER A 281 6.57 -14.86 2.45
CA SER A 281 6.84 -15.09 3.88
C SER A 281 6.12 -16.33 4.44
N VAL A 282 4.96 -16.68 3.88
CA VAL A 282 4.16 -17.84 4.31
C VAL A 282 4.62 -19.11 3.59
N ILE A 283 4.71 -19.07 2.25
CA ILE A 283 4.89 -20.27 1.42
C ILE A 283 6.30 -20.43 0.82
N GLY A 284 7.20 -19.47 1.02
CA GLY A 284 8.53 -19.45 0.39
C GLY A 284 8.40 -19.45 -1.14
N ASP A 285 9.11 -20.38 -1.79
CA ASP A 285 9.09 -20.56 -3.25
C ASP A 285 8.06 -21.59 -3.72
N ARG A 286 7.16 -22.07 -2.84
CA ARG A 286 6.07 -22.95 -3.28
C ARG A 286 5.15 -22.18 -4.25
N LYS A 287 4.58 -22.89 -5.20
CA LYS A 287 3.60 -22.34 -6.14
C LYS A 287 2.23 -22.15 -5.49
N ILE A 288 1.46 -21.21 -6.01
CA ILE A 288 0.01 -21.11 -5.79
C ILE A 288 -0.67 -21.97 -6.86
N ASP A 289 -1.51 -22.93 -6.45
CA ASP A 289 -2.25 -23.78 -7.38
C ASP A 289 -3.53 -23.08 -7.85
N TYR A 290 -4.22 -22.37 -6.95
CA TYR A 290 -5.51 -21.71 -7.24
C TYR A 290 -5.53 -20.25 -6.81
N LEU A 291 -6.02 -19.37 -7.69
CA LEU A 291 -6.37 -17.99 -7.37
C LEU A 291 -7.89 -17.85 -7.45
N VAL A 292 -8.56 -17.77 -6.30
CA VAL A 292 -10.01 -17.59 -6.22
C VAL A 292 -10.35 -16.12 -6.32
N ILE A 293 -11.22 -15.77 -7.27
CA ILE A 293 -11.76 -14.42 -7.47
C ILE A 293 -13.23 -14.42 -7.09
N ASN A 294 -13.53 -13.98 -5.88
CA ASN A 294 -14.90 -13.82 -5.40
C ASN A 294 -15.58 -12.61 -6.05
N HIS A 295 -14.82 -11.60 -6.46
CA HIS A 295 -15.31 -10.32 -6.97
C HIS A 295 -14.28 -9.65 -7.89
N ASP A 296 -14.74 -9.03 -8.98
CA ASP A 296 -13.84 -8.52 -10.04
C ASP A 296 -13.44 -7.06 -9.85
N GLU A 297 -13.90 -6.38 -8.82
CA GLU A 297 -13.61 -4.96 -8.64
C GLU A 297 -12.11 -4.68 -8.46
N PRO A 298 -11.54 -3.62 -9.10
CA PRO A 298 -10.09 -3.47 -9.22
C PRO A 298 -9.30 -3.33 -7.91
N ASP A 299 -9.95 -2.97 -6.82
CA ASP A 299 -9.33 -2.88 -5.50
C ASP A 299 -9.08 -4.26 -4.85
N HIS A 300 -9.72 -5.31 -5.36
CA HIS A 300 -9.46 -6.72 -5.01
C HIS A 300 -8.94 -7.54 -6.18
N SER A 301 -9.19 -7.14 -7.43
CA SER A 301 -8.75 -7.86 -8.62
C SER A 301 -7.49 -7.26 -9.28
N GLY A 302 -7.05 -6.07 -8.84
CA GLY A 302 -5.97 -5.30 -9.48
C GLY A 302 -4.66 -6.06 -9.64
N ALA A 303 -4.31 -6.89 -8.66
CA ALA A 303 -3.09 -7.70 -8.70
C ALA A 303 -3.23 -9.06 -9.42
N VAL A 304 -4.36 -9.36 -10.10
CA VAL A 304 -4.52 -10.65 -10.81
C VAL A 304 -3.41 -10.90 -11.82
N ARG A 305 -3.06 -9.91 -12.64
CA ARG A 305 -2.00 -10.08 -13.67
C ARG A 305 -0.63 -10.31 -13.07
N ALA A 306 -0.35 -9.59 -12.00
CA ALA A 306 0.86 -9.72 -11.22
C ALA A 306 1.03 -11.15 -10.66
N ILE A 307 -0.04 -11.71 -10.08
CA ILE A 307 -0.03 -13.08 -9.57
C ILE A 307 0.13 -14.10 -10.69
N VAL A 308 -0.60 -13.96 -11.80
CA VAL A 308 -0.48 -14.88 -12.95
C VAL A 308 0.90 -14.81 -13.61
N GLN A 309 1.57 -13.66 -13.59
CA GLN A 309 2.95 -13.53 -14.07
C GLN A 309 3.97 -14.19 -13.15
N GLU A 310 3.81 -14.04 -11.83
CA GLU A 310 4.70 -14.65 -10.83
C GLU A 310 4.48 -16.16 -10.70
N TYR A 311 3.23 -16.62 -10.86
CA TYR A 311 2.83 -18.03 -10.79
C TYR A 311 2.11 -18.45 -12.10
N PRO A 312 2.85 -18.71 -13.19
CA PRO A 312 2.26 -18.99 -14.51
C PRO A 312 1.33 -20.20 -14.59
N ASP A 313 1.51 -21.16 -13.69
CA ASP A 313 0.72 -22.39 -13.61
C ASP A 313 -0.56 -22.24 -12.75
N VAL A 314 -0.81 -21.08 -12.14
CA VAL A 314 -1.97 -20.86 -11.28
C VAL A 314 -3.26 -21.01 -12.08
N GLU A 315 -4.24 -21.74 -11.54
CA GLU A 315 -5.59 -21.82 -12.12
C GLU A 315 -6.47 -20.76 -11.46
N VAL A 316 -6.97 -19.82 -12.26
CA VAL A 316 -7.85 -18.75 -11.77
C VAL A 316 -9.27 -19.31 -11.66
N ILE A 317 -9.81 -19.30 -10.45
CA ILE A 317 -11.14 -19.80 -10.11
C ILE A 317 -12.12 -18.63 -10.05
N GLY A 318 -13.20 -18.73 -10.82
CA GLY A 318 -14.28 -17.75 -10.85
C GLY A 318 -15.58 -18.43 -11.25
N ASN A 319 -16.69 -17.71 -11.29
CA ASN A 319 -17.94 -18.25 -11.83
C ASN A 319 -18.14 -17.87 -13.30
N ALA A 320 -19.29 -18.25 -13.86
CA ALA A 320 -19.61 -18.05 -15.28
C ALA A 320 -19.60 -16.59 -15.73
N LYS A 321 -19.68 -15.62 -14.80
CA LYS A 321 -19.67 -14.18 -15.08
C LYS A 321 -18.35 -13.50 -14.79
N THR A 322 -17.43 -14.14 -14.05
CA THR A 322 -16.15 -13.54 -13.61
C THR A 322 -15.23 -13.20 -14.78
N PHE A 323 -15.00 -14.14 -15.70
CA PHE A 323 -13.87 -13.99 -16.64
C PHE A 323 -14.06 -12.90 -17.71
N ALA A 324 -15.29 -12.59 -18.11
CA ALA A 324 -15.52 -11.57 -19.13
C ALA A 324 -15.12 -10.15 -18.68
N PRO A 325 -15.61 -9.61 -17.54
CA PRO A 325 -15.14 -8.33 -17.00
C PRO A 325 -13.69 -8.39 -16.55
N LEU A 326 -13.25 -9.49 -15.90
CA LEU A 326 -11.87 -9.62 -15.46
C LEU A 326 -10.86 -9.54 -16.63
N GLU A 327 -11.12 -10.22 -17.74
CA GLU A 327 -10.30 -10.12 -18.96
C GLU A 327 -10.46 -8.78 -19.68
N ALA A 328 -11.59 -8.09 -19.51
CA ALA A 328 -11.76 -6.73 -20.02
C ALA A 328 -10.89 -5.71 -19.28
N PHE A 329 -10.71 -5.87 -17.96
CA PHE A 329 -9.80 -5.02 -17.17
C PHE A 329 -8.33 -5.36 -17.42
N TYR A 330 -8.01 -6.64 -17.54
CA TYR A 330 -6.63 -7.11 -17.37
C TYR A 330 -6.03 -7.85 -18.57
N GLY A 331 -6.83 -8.09 -19.60
CA GLY A 331 -6.45 -8.92 -20.74
C GLY A 331 -6.62 -10.42 -20.48
N PRO A 332 -6.33 -11.26 -21.50
CA PRO A 332 -6.67 -12.68 -21.48
C PRO A 332 -5.93 -13.47 -20.39
N LEU A 333 -6.65 -14.41 -19.78
CA LEU A 333 -6.14 -15.37 -18.81
C LEU A 333 -6.17 -16.77 -19.42
N ASN A 334 -5.03 -17.47 -19.33
CA ASN A 334 -4.84 -18.74 -20.04
C ASN A 334 -5.33 -19.96 -19.25
N ASN A 335 -5.30 -19.91 -17.91
CA ASN A 335 -5.66 -21.03 -17.04
C ASN A 335 -6.82 -20.62 -16.12
N LYS A 336 -8.03 -21.07 -16.45
CA LYS A 336 -9.28 -20.62 -15.85
C LYS A 336 -10.17 -21.82 -15.52
N LYS A 337 -10.84 -21.78 -14.37
CA LYS A 337 -11.87 -22.74 -14.00
C LYS A 337 -13.13 -22.03 -13.53
N ILE A 338 -14.23 -22.39 -14.17
CA ILE A 338 -15.57 -21.91 -13.82
C ILE A 338 -16.15 -22.84 -12.76
N VAL A 339 -16.60 -22.28 -11.63
CA VAL A 339 -17.34 -23.01 -10.58
C VAL A 339 -18.82 -22.64 -10.60
N ALA A 340 -19.67 -23.62 -10.29
CA ALA A 340 -21.11 -23.46 -10.15
C ALA A 340 -21.55 -23.25 -8.69
N GLU A 341 -22.82 -22.90 -8.51
CA GLU A 341 -23.46 -22.79 -7.19
C GLU A 341 -23.30 -24.10 -6.39
N GLY A 342 -22.71 -24.01 -5.20
CA GLY A 342 -22.51 -25.11 -4.27
C GLY A 342 -21.38 -26.08 -4.66
N GLU A 343 -20.69 -25.84 -5.78
CA GLU A 343 -19.56 -26.65 -6.22
C GLU A 343 -18.42 -26.61 -5.21
N THR A 344 -17.68 -27.71 -5.09
CA THR A 344 -16.57 -27.85 -4.14
C THR A 344 -15.22 -28.02 -4.83
N LEU A 345 -14.17 -27.53 -4.18
CA LEU A 345 -12.78 -27.69 -4.58
C LEU A 345 -11.97 -28.19 -3.38
N CYS A 346 -11.49 -29.43 -3.47
CA CYS A 346 -10.63 -30.02 -2.44
C CYS A 346 -9.18 -29.57 -2.65
N LEU A 347 -8.56 -29.08 -1.57
CA LEU A 347 -7.15 -28.67 -1.53
C LEU A 347 -6.24 -29.73 -0.88
N GLY A 348 -6.82 -30.77 -0.28
CA GLY A 348 -6.16 -31.73 0.60
C GLY A 348 -7.01 -31.93 1.86
N LYS A 349 -6.59 -31.32 2.96
CA LYS A 349 -7.36 -31.24 4.22
C LYS A 349 -8.54 -30.27 4.16
N HIS A 350 -8.40 -29.19 3.39
CA HIS A 350 -9.38 -28.12 3.23
C HIS A 350 -10.25 -28.36 2.00
N THR A 351 -11.53 -28.03 2.12
CA THR A 351 -12.47 -28.06 1.00
C THR A 351 -13.17 -26.72 0.92
N LEU A 352 -13.02 -26.06 -0.23
CA LEU A 352 -13.73 -24.82 -0.55
C LEU A 352 -15.08 -25.16 -1.18
N GLN A 353 -16.10 -24.37 -0.88
CA GLN A 353 -17.42 -24.44 -1.48
C GLN A 353 -17.88 -23.05 -1.90
N PHE A 354 -18.37 -22.90 -3.13
CA PHE A 354 -18.66 -21.60 -3.72
C PHE A 354 -20.16 -21.31 -3.75
N PHE A 355 -20.57 -20.10 -3.38
CA PHE A 355 -21.98 -19.67 -3.39
C PHE A 355 -22.12 -18.36 -4.13
N MET A 356 -22.98 -18.32 -5.15
CA MET A 356 -23.19 -17.12 -5.96
C MET A 356 -24.05 -16.12 -5.19
N VAL A 357 -23.60 -14.88 -5.06
CA VAL A 357 -24.33 -13.78 -4.43
C VAL A 357 -24.46 -12.62 -5.42
N PRO A 358 -25.12 -12.84 -6.58
CA PRO A 358 -25.12 -11.87 -7.65
C PRO A 358 -25.76 -10.55 -7.20
N MET A 359 -25.15 -9.44 -7.63
CA MET A 359 -25.46 -8.08 -7.23
C MET A 359 -25.20 -7.81 -5.74
N CYS A 360 -24.26 -8.52 -5.10
CA CYS A 360 -23.73 -8.19 -3.77
C CYS A 360 -22.23 -7.86 -3.83
N HIS A 361 -21.80 -6.73 -4.42
CA HIS A 361 -22.61 -5.71 -5.10
C HIS A 361 -22.53 -5.73 -6.64
N TRP A 362 -21.71 -6.61 -7.24
CA TRP A 362 -21.59 -6.73 -8.70
C TRP A 362 -22.27 -8.01 -9.25
N PRO A 363 -22.59 -8.09 -10.56
CA PRO A 363 -23.34 -9.21 -11.14
C PRO A 363 -22.72 -10.60 -10.94
N GLU A 364 -21.40 -10.67 -10.81
CA GLU A 364 -20.58 -11.86 -10.63
C GLU A 364 -20.26 -12.18 -9.18
N SER A 365 -20.53 -11.33 -8.21
CA SER A 365 -20.07 -11.55 -6.84
C SER A 365 -20.46 -12.95 -6.32
N MET A 366 -19.48 -13.63 -5.74
CA MET A 366 -19.64 -14.92 -5.06
C MET A 366 -18.93 -14.91 -3.71
N VAL A 367 -19.22 -15.87 -2.86
CA VAL A 367 -18.50 -16.08 -1.60
C VAL A 367 -17.94 -17.49 -1.56
N THR A 368 -16.84 -17.65 -0.83
CA THR A 368 -16.16 -18.93 -0.67
C THR A 368 -16.24 -19.39 0.78
N TYR A 369 -16.75 -20.60 1.01
CA TYR A 369 -16.85 -21.21 2.32
C TYR A 369 -15.83 -22.34 2.48
N GLU A 370 -14.95 -22.24 3.48
CA GLU A 370 -13.96 -23.27 3.82
C GLU A 370 -14.54 -24.20 4.90
N GLN A 371 -14.75 -25.46 4.54
CA GLN A 371 -15.56 -26.39 5.34
C GLN A 371 -14.89 -26.88 6.62
N THR A 372 -13.56 -26.93 6.69
CA THR A 372 -12.83 -27.55 7.80
C THR A 372 -12.82 -26.64 9.04
N ASN A 373 -12.47 -25.36 8.88
CA ASN A 373 -12.47 -24.37 9.96
C ASN A 373 -13.72 -23.50 9.97
N LYS A 374 -14.62 -23.67 8.99
CA LYS A 374 -15.92 -22.99 8.94
C LYS A 374 -15.78 -21.48 8.73
N ILE A 375 -14.91 -21.11 7.79
CA ILE A 375 -14.60 -19.72 7.45
C ILE A 375 -15.38 -19.32 6.20
N LEU A 376 -16.11 -18.22 6.26
CA LEU A 376 -16.73 -17.58 5.11
C LEU A 376 -15.85 -16.43 4.63
N PHE A 377 -15.23 -16.57 3.46
CA PHE A 377 -14.61 -15.46 2.74
C PHE A 377 -15.71 -14.70 2.00
N SER A 378 -16.09 -13.55 2.54
CA SER A 378 -17.35 -12.87 2.21
C SER A 378 -17.19 -11.71 1.22
N ASN A 379 -15.98 -11.46 0.73
CA ASN A 379 -15.64 -10.28 -0.06
C ASN A 379 -16.14 -9.00 0.66
N ASP A 380 -16.77 -8.05 -0.03
CA ASP A 380 -17.22 -6.76 0.51
C ASP A 380 -18.26 -6.89 1.63
N ALA A 381 -18.99 -7.99 1.67
CA ALA A 381 -19.97 -8.21 2.72
C ALA A 381 -19.23 -8.37 4.06
N PHE A 382 -19.77 -7.70 5.08
CA PHE A 382 -19.23 -7.63 6.44
C PHE A 382 -17.91 -6.87 6.56
N GLY A 383 -17.49 -6.13 5.51
CA GLY A 383 -16.34 -5.24 5.55
C GLY A 383 -16.64 -3.84 6.09
N GLY A 384 -15.62 -2.97 6.05
CA GLY A 384 -15.70 -1.58 6.50
C GLY A 384 -14.55 -0.74 5.95
N PHE A 385 -14.73 0.58 5.95
CA PHE A 385 -13.63 1.52 5.71
C PHE A 385 -12.65 1.52 6.90
N GLY A 386 -11.48 2.10 6.69
CA GLY A 386 -10.42 2.22 7.68
C GLY A 386 -9.33 1.17 7.48
N ALA A 387 -8.08 1.63 7.47
CA ALA A 387 -6.94 0.74 7.54
C ALA A 387 -6.84 0.14 8.95
N LEU A 388 -6.41 -1.12 9.02
CA LEU A 388 -6.28 -1.89 10.23
C LEU A 388 -5.15 -1.36 11.12
N ASN A 389 -5.49 -0.91 12.33
CA ASN A 389 -4.55 -0.29 13.28
C ASN A 389 -3.84 -1.34 14.16
N GLY A 390 -3.17 -2.29 13.52
CA GLY A 390 -2.42 -3.37 14.19
C GLY A 390 -3.27 -4.58 14.61
N CYS A 391 -4.58 -4.41 14.76
CA CYS A 391 -5.54 -5.51 14.91
C CYS A 391 -5.97 -6.03 13.54
N ILE A 392 -6.05 -7.34 13.37
CA ILE A 392 -6.69 -7.96 12.19
C ILE A 392 -8.05 -8.53 12.56
N PHE A 393 -8.21 -8.97 13.80
CA PHE A 393 -9.39 -9.66 14.28
C PHE A 393 -10.24 -8.79 15.20
N ASP A 394 -11.53 -9.08 15.24
CA ASP A 394 -12.50 -8.33 16.03
C ASP A 394 -12.22 -8.36 17.55
N ASP A 395 -11.68 -9.46 18.09
CA ASP A 395 -11.28 -9.55 19.51
C ASP A 395 -9.99 -8.80 19.88
N GLU A 396 -9.24 -8.29 18.88
CA GLU A 396 -8.05 -7.48 19.08
C GLU A 396 -8.36 -5.98 18.96
N ALA A 397 -9.58 -5.63 18.54
CA ALA A 397 -9.98 -4.29 18.14
C ALA A 397 -10.90 -3.62 19.16
N ASN A 398 -10.84 -2.29 19.24
CA ASN A 398 -11.93 -1.50 19.82
C ASN A 398 -13.04 -1.34 18.79
N LEU A 399 -14.11 -2.14 18.88
CA LEU A 399 -15.19 -2.15 17.89
C LEU A 399 -15.92 -0.80 17.77
N ASP A 400 -16.01 -0.03 18.85
CA ASP A 400 -16.63 1.30 18.82
C ASP A 400 -15.88 2.26 17.87
N PHE A 401 -14.57 2.07 17.72
CA PHE A 401 -13.75 2.87 16.79
C PHE A 401 -14.06 2.57 15.32
N TYR A 402 -14.38 1.31 15.00
CA TYR A 402 -14.61 0.85 13.63
C TYR A 402 -16.08 0.90 13.20
N GLU A 403 -17.03 0.93 14.15
CA GLU A 403 -18.45 0.82 13.84
C GLU A 403 -18.97 1.96 12.93
N ASP A 404 -18.50 3.19 13.12
CA ASP A 404 -18.93 4.33 12.29
C ASP A 404 -18.45 4.22 10.84
N ASP A 405 -17.21 3.79 10.62
CA ASP A 405 -16.64 3.57 9.28
C ASP A 405 -17.22 2.31 8.61
N MET A 406 -17.54 1.28 9.39
CA MET A 406 -18.27 0.10 8.92
C MET A 406 -19.70 0.46 8.50
N ARG A 407 -20.40 1.29 9.27
CA ARG A 407 -21.72 1.80 8.86
C ARG A 407 -21.59 2.68 7.62
N ARG A 408 -20.55 3.53 7.53
CA ARG A 408 -20.31 4.36 6.33
C ARG A 408 -20.10 3.49 5.09
N TYR A 409 -19.30 2.44 5.21
CA TYR A 409 -19.11 1.44 4.15
C TYR A 409 -20.43 0.79 3.75
N TYR A 410 -21.19 0.28 4.72
CA TYR A 410 -22.50 -0.32 4.45
C TYR A 410 -23.43 0.67 3.76
N ALA A 411 -23.59 1.87 4.31
CA ALA A 411 -24.55 2.86 3.83
C ALA A 411 -24.27 3.37 2.42
N ASN A 412 -23.01 3.32 1.96
CA ASN A 412 -22.57 3.88 0.68
C ASN A 412 -22.17 2.83 -0.36
N ILE A 413 -22.06 1.56 0.00
CA ILE A 413 -21.67 0.49 -0.93
C ILE A 413 -22.73 -0.62 -0.89
N VAL A 414 -22.82 -1.33 0.23
CA VAL A 414 -23.66 -2.53 0.36
C VAL A 414 -25.15 -2.21 0.44
N GLY A 415 -25.51 -1.06 1.01
CA GLY A 415 -26.88 -0.66 1.30
C GLY A 415 -27.75 -0.56 0.05
N LYS A 416 -27.16 -0.22 -1.10
CA LYS A 416 -27.84 -0.18 -2.41
C LYS A 416 -28.45 -1.52 -2.78
N VAL A 417 -27.80 -2.60 -2.36
CA VAL A 417 -28.15 -3.98 -2.69
C VAL A 417 -28.66 -4.74 -1.46
N ALA A 418 -29.21 -4.03 -0.47
CA ALA A 418 -29.69 -4.62 0.77
C ALA A 418 -30.66 -5.81 0.57
N ALA A 419 -31.51 -5.77 -0.46
CA ALA A 419 -32.42 -6.87 -0.77
C ALA A 419 -31.68 -8.14 -1.22
N GLN A 420 -30.58 -7.99 -1.96
CA GLN A 420 -29.72 -9.07 -2.40
C GLN A 420 -28.85 -9.57 -1.24
N ALA A 421 -28.36 -8.66 -0.39
CA ALA A 421 -27.66 -9.02 0.84
C ALA A 421 -28.53 -9.88 1.76
N VAL A 422 -29.82 -9.56 1.95
CA VAL A 422 -30.76 -10.39 2.71
C VAL A 422 -30.91 -11.79 2.09
N LYS A 423 -31.04 -11.89 0.77
CA LYS A 423 -31.11 -13.18 0.07
C LYS A 423 -29.81 -13.99 0.24
N ALA A 424 -28.66 -13.33 0.20
CA ALA A 424 -27.37 -13.96 0.44
C ALA A 424 -27.28 -14.51 1.87
N VAL A 425 -27.67 -13.72 2.89
CA VAL A 425 -27.72 -14.18 4.29
C VAL A 425 -28.65 -15.39 4.45
N GLN A 426 -29.85 -15.37 3.86
CA GLN A 426 -30.77 -16.50 3.90
C GLN A 426 -30.20 -17.77 3.25
N LYS A 427 -29.52 -17.61 2.10
CA LYS A 427 -28.86 -18.71 1.39
C LYS A 427 -27.75 -19.33 2.22
N LEU A 428 -26.95 -18.50 2.89
CA LEU A 428 -25.80 -18.94 3.68
C LEU A 428 -26.19 -19.42 5.08
N GLY A 429 -27.40 -19.09 5.56
CA GLY A 429 -27.88 -19.42 6.91
C GLY A 429 -27.79 -20.90 7.33
N PRO A 430 -27.96 -21.89 6.43
CA PRO A 430 -27.76 -23.30 6.78
C PRO A 430 -26.29 -23.71 7.02
N LEU A 431 -25.32 -22.88 6.63
CA LEU A 431 -23.90 -23.15 6.85
C LEU A 431 -23.55 -22.90 8.33
N ASP A 432 -22.78 -23.79 8.91
CA ASP A 432 -22.20 -23.59 10.24
C ASP A 432 -20.98 -22.68 10.10
N ILE A 433 -21.17 -21.36 10.22
CA ILE A 433 -20.09 -20.37 10.06
C ILE A 433 -19.53 -20.00 11.44
N LYS A 434 -18.20 -20.11 11.59
CA LYS A 434 -17.47 -19.74 12.80
C LYS A 434 -16.59 -18.50 12.64
N MET A 435 -16.27 -18.13 11.41
CA MET A 435 -15.46 -16.95 11.12
C MET A 435 -15.93 -16.33 9.80
N ILE A 436 -15.95 -15.00 9.74
CA ILE A 436 -16.24 -14.23 8.52
C ILE A 436 -15.00 -13.38 8.20
N ALA A 437 -14.50 -13.52 6.99
CA ALA A 437 -13.25 -12.95 6.50
C ALA A 437 -13.54 -12.06 5.27
N PRO A 438 -13.84 -10.77 5.47
CA PRO A 438 -14.22 -9.84 4.39
C PRO A 438 -13.01 -9.33 3.60
N SER A 439 -13.24 -8.69 2.46
CA SER A 439 -12.21 -8.06 1.60
C SER A 439 -11.70 -6.73 2.16
N HIS A 440 -12.40 -6.12 3.12
CA HIS A 440 -11.98 -4.93 3.85
C HIS A 440 -12.27 -5.01 5.34
N GLY A 441 -11.50 -4.31 6.17
CA GLY A 441 -11.75 -4.19 7.60
C GLY A 441 -11.41 -5.46 8.39
N LEU A 442 -12.04 -5.61 9.56
CA LEU A 442 -11.71 -6.67 10.53
C LEU A 442 -12.19 -8.05 10.08
N VAL A 443 -11.43 -9.08 10.45
CA VAL A 443 -11.88 -10.48 10.41
C VAL A 443 -12.70 -10.79 11.66
N TRP A 444 -13.92 -11.30 11.48
CA TRP A 444 -14.84 -11.63 12.55
C TRP A 444 -14.66 -13.08 12.97
N ARG A 445 -14.00 -13.34 14.10
CA ARG A 445 -13.80 -14.69 14.66
C ARG A 445 -14.41 -14.89 16.05
N SER A 446 -14.67 -13.80 16.79
CA SER A 446 -15.14 -13.88 18.18
C SER A 446 -16.58 -13.38 18.36
N ASN A 447 -16.98 -12.34 17.62
CA ASN A 447 -18.26 -11.64 17.80
C ASN A 447 -19.11 -11.65 16.52
N LEU A 448 -19.33 -12.82 15.91
CA LEU A 448 -20.15 -12.94 14.70
C LEU A 448 -21.56 -12.35 14.89
N HIS A 449 -22.16 -12.53 16.07
CA HIS A 449 -23.48 -11.96 16.37
C HIS A 449 -23.46 -10.42 16.29
N TRP A 450 -22.38 -9.79 16.76
CA TRP A 450 -22.24 -8.33 16.77
C TRP A 450 -22.32 -7.73 15.36
N VAL A 451 -21.62 -8.35 14.39
CA VAL A 451 -21.61 -7.89 12.98
C VAL A 451 -22.91 -8.26 12.26
N LEU A 452 -23.44 -9.46 12.51
CA LEU A 452 -24.70 -9.91 11.91
C LEU A 452 -25.87 -9.04 12.37
N ASP A 453 -25.96 -8.71 13.67
CA ASP A 453 -27.02 -7.85 14.21
C ASP A 453 -26.99 -6.46 13.58
N ARG A 454 -25.81 -5.91 13.32
CA ARG A 454 -25.65 -4.62 12.63
C ARG A 454 -26.10 -4.69 11.19
N TYR A 455 -25.68 -5.71 10.45
CA TYR A 455 -26.14 -5.94 9.09
C TYR A 455 -27.66 -6.13 9.02
N VAL A 456 -28.25 -6.86 9.97
CA VAL A 456 -29.71 -6.99 10.10
C VAL A 456 -30.33 -5.62 10.37
N LYS A 457 -29.90 -4.91 11.40
CA LYS A 457 -30.39 -3.57 11.78
C LYS A 457 -30.36 -2.60 10.58
N TRP A 458 -29.24 -2.52 9.87
CA TRP A 458 -29.08 -1.61 8.75
C TRP A 458 -29.90 -2.03 7.51
N SER A 459 -30.04 -3.33 7.25
CA SER A 459 -30.81 -3.83 6.09
C SER A 459 -32.33 -3.78 6.27
N THR A 460 -32.81 -3.93 7.52
CA THR A 460 -34.24 -3.80 7.86
C THR A 460 -34.67 -2.34 7.98
N GLY A 461 -33.71 -1.42 8.10
CA GLY A 461 -33.97 0.00 8.34
C GLY A 461 -34.46 0.25 9.77
N GLU A 462 -33.95 -0.52 10.72
CA GLU A 462 -34.12 -0.21 12.14
C GLU A 462 -33.24 0.99 12.49
N ASN A 463 -33.91 2.06 12.91
CA ASN A 463 -33.31 3.39 13.08
C ASN A 463 -33.20 3.75 14.56
N GLU A 464 -32.18 4.53 14.90
CA GLU A 464 -32.01 5.10 16.23
C GLU A 464 -32.80 6.42 16.38
N GLU A 465 -33.20 6.73 17.61
CA GLU A 465 -33.73 8.05 17.96
C GLU A 465 -32.67 9.12 17.70
N GLY A 466 -32.95 9.99 16.74
CA GLY A 466 -32.10 11.11 16.37
C GLY A 466 -32.55 11.80 15.09
N VAL A 467 -31.97 12.97 14.83
CA VAL A 467 -32.26 13.79 13.66
C VAL A 467 -30.97 14.28 13.01
N VAL A 468 -30.84 14.07 11.71
CA VAL A 468 -29.85 14.73 10.87
C VAL A 468 -30.49 15.93 10.19
N ILE A 469 -29.94 17.12 10.41
CA ILE A 469 -30.32 18.35 9.72
C ILE A 469 -29.20 18.67 8.73
N VAL A 470 -29.51 18.69 7.46
CA VAL A 470 -28.53 18.95 6.41
C VAL A 470 -28.96 20.14 5.59
N TYR A 471 -28.03 21.08 5.36
CA TYR A 471 -28.34 22.30 4.63
C TYR A 471 -27.30 22.71 3.60
N GLY A 472 -27.74 23.45 2.57
CA GLY A 472 -26.89 24.21 1.65
C GLY A 472 -27.19 25.71 1.73
N SER A 473 -26.17 26.53 1.99
CA SER A 473 -26.34 27.97 2.27
C SER A 473 -25.26 28.81 1.57
N MET A 474 -25.67 29.88 0.86
CA MET A 474 -24.74 30.84 0.25
C MET A 474 -24.33 31.97 1.20
N TYR A 475 -25.28 32.51 1.98
CA TYR A 475 -25.11 33.75 2.76
C TYR A 475 -25.50 33.58 4.24
N GLY A 476 -25.59 32.36 4.74
CA GLY A 476 -25.91 32.08 6.14
C GLY A 476 -27.40 32.05 6.50
N ASN A 477 -28.31 32.56 5.66
CA ASN A 477 -29.74 32.56 5.98
C ASN A 477 -30.32 31.15 6.16
N THR A 478 -30.03 30.21 5.25
CA THR A 478 -30.47 28.80 5.40
C THR A 478 -29.78 28.12 6.58
N ALA A 479 -28.55 28.51 6.91
CA ALA A 479 -27.84 27.99 8.09
C ALA A 479 -28.57 28.41 9.38
N LEU A 480 -28.96 29.68 9.49
CA LEU A 480 -29.76 30.17 10.62
C LEU A 480 -31.11 29.44 10.72
N MET A 481 -31.75 29.12 9.59
CA MET A 481 -32.96 28.29 9.58
C MET A 481 -32.71 26.90 10.18
N ALA A 482 -31.59 26.27 9.84
CA ALA A 482 -31.19 24.98 10.40
C ALA A 482 -31.02 25.05 11.93
N ASP A 483 -30.43 26.13 12.46
CA ASP A 483 -30.27 26.33 13.90
C ASP A 483 -31.62 26.46 14.63
N ILE A 484 -32.58 27.19 14.05
CA ILE A 484 -33.93 27.34 14.60
C ILE A 484 -34.66 26.00 14.63
N ILE A 485 -34.59 25.24 13.53
CA ILE A 485 -35.15 23.88 13.45
C ILE A 485 -34.49 22.97 14.50
N ALA A 486 -33.17 23.00 14.61
CA ALA A 486 -32.41 22.22 15.59
C ALA A 486 -32.85 22.52 17.03
N ARG A 487 -33.15 23.79 17.33
CA ARG A 487 -33.71 24.18 18.62
C ARG A 487 -35.07 23.52 18.88
N GLY A 488 -35.96 23.51 17.90
CA GLY A 488 -37.26 22.82 18.00
C GLY A 488 -37.12 21.32 18.24
N VAL A 489 -36.23 20.66 17.49
CA VAL A 489 -35.91 19.24 17.68
C VAL A 489 -35.40 18.96 19.09
N SER A 490 -34.50 19.82 19.59
CA SER A 490 -33.93 19.69 20.94
C SER A 490 -34.98 19.87 22.04
N GLU A 491 -35.88 20.85 21.91
CA GLU A 491 -36.96 21.08 22.88
C GLU A 491 -38.04 19.99 22.87
N ALA A 492 -38.21 19.25 21.76
CA ALA A 492 -38.98 18.00 21.74
C ALA A 492 -38.29 16.85 22.51
N GLY A 493 -37.05 17.07 22.95
CA GLY A 493 -36.29 16.16 23.80
C GLY A 493 -35.49 15.11 23.06
N VAL A 494 -35.23 15.28 21.76
CA VAL A 494 -34.27 14.47 21.00
C VAL A 494 -32.87 14.96 21.36
N LYS A 495 -31.97 14.01 21.69
CA LYS A 495 -30.59 14.33 22.11
C LYS A 495 -29.56 14.14 20.98
N ASN A 496 -29.80 13.19 20.10
CA ASN A 496 -28.92 12.89 18.99
C ASN A 496 -29.26 13.78 17.79
N ILE A 497 -28.67 14.97 17.74
CA ILE A 497 -28.89 15.94 16.66
C ILE A 497 -27.56 16.17 15.93
N LYS A 498 -27.54 15.95 14.62
CA LYS A 498 -26.40 16.23 13.73
C LYS A 498 -26.78 17.35 12.78
N ILE A 499 -25.90 18.33 12.59
CA ILE A 499 -26.11 19.43 11.65
C ILE A 499 -24.94 19.44 10.66
N TYR A 500 -25.25 19.36 9.37
CA TYR A 500 -24.26 19.33 8.29
C TYR A 500 -24.49 20.44 7.28
N ASP A 501 -23.40 21.12 6.90
CA ASP A 501 -23.35 21.94 5.69
C ASP A 501 -22.81 21.07 4.54
N VAL A 502 -23.62 20.88 3.50
CA VAL A 502 -23.22 20.07 2.31
C VAL A 502 -22.04 20.66 1.54
N ALA A 503 -21.67 21.91 1.82
CA ALA A 503 -20.45 22.52 1.29
C ALA A 503 -19.18 22.17 2.08
N LYS A 504 -19.31 21.51 3.24
CA LYS A 504 -18.21 21.26 4.20
C LYS A 504 -18.02 19.80 4.58
N THR A 505 -19.05 18.99 4.46
CA THR A 505 -19.01 17.57 4.82
C THR A 505 -19.25 16.73 3.58
N GLU A 506 -18.36 15.78 3.33
CA GLU A 506 -18.51 14.83 2.24
C GLU A 506 -19.79 13.98 2.43
N VAL A 507 -20.44 13.66 1.32
CA VAL A 507 -21.80 13.11 1.26
C VAL A 507 -21.88 11.74 1.94
N SER A 508 -20.86 10.89 1.85
CA SER A 508 -20.88 9.54 2.44
C SER A 508 -21.04 9.55 3.97
N HIS A 509 -20.47 10.55 4.65
CA HIS A 509 -20.63 10.75 6.09
C HIS A 509 -22.06 11.16 6.45
N ILE A 510 -22.66 12.04 5.65
CA ILE A 510 -24.04 12.50 5.85
C ILE A 510 -25.00 11.33 5.64
N ILE A 511 -24.79 10.52 4.59
CA ILE A 511 -25.61 9.33 4.30
C ILE A 511 -25.50 8.31 5.44
N SER A 512 -24.30 8.08 5.99
CA SER A 512 -24.09 7.17 7.13
C SER A 512 -24.93 7.56 8.36
N ASP A 513 -24.98 8.86 8.70
CA ASP A 513 -25.78 9.34 9.82
C ASP A 513 -27.28 9.36 9.50
N ILE A 514 -27.67 9.67 8.26
CA ILE A 514 -29.06 9.54 7.81
C ILE A 514 -29.51 8.07 7.89
N TRP A 515 -28.62 7.12 7.60
CA TRP A 515 -28.90 5.69 7.76
C TRP A 515 -29.14 5.33 9.22
N LYS A 516 -28.31 5.85 10.13
CA LYS A 516 -28.39 5.61 11.57
C LYS A 516 -29.67 6.15 12.20
N TYR A 517 -30.02 7.41 11.91
CA TYR A 517 -31.07 8.12 12.64
C TYR A 517 -32.42 8.09 11.91
N LYS A 518 -33.52 8.17 12.68
CA LYS A 518 -34.89 8.10 12.15
C LYS A 518 -35.32 9.39 11.42
N GLY A 519 -34.86 10.55 11.87
CA GLY A 519 -35.22 11.85 11.29
C GLY A 519 -34.17 12.42 10.32
N ALA A 520 -34.61 12.97 9.19
CA ALA A 520 -33.77 13.69 8.24
C ALA A 520 -34.45 15.00 7.79
N ILE A 521 -33.89 16.16 8.14
CA ILE A 521 -34.40 17.47 7.74
C ILE A 521 -33.46 18.07 6.71
N ILE A 522 -33.94 18.26 5.49
CA ILE A 522 -33.11 18.60 4.33
C ILE A 522 -33.48 20.01 3.86
N GLY A 523 -32.49 20.91 3.74
CA GLY A 523 -32.78 22.25 3.26
C GLY A 523 -31.72 22.89 2.40
N ALA A 524 -32.13 23.80 1.53
CA ALA A 524 -31.20 24.52 0.68
C ALA A 524 -31.74 25.89 0.29
N CYS A 525 -30.84 26.86 0.13
CA CYS A 525 -31.19 28.07 -0.60
C CYS A 525 -31.45 27.77 -2.09
N ALA A 526 -32.37 28.50 -2.69
CA ALA A 526 -32.58 28.46 -4.14
C ALA A 526 -31.35 28.98 -4.90
N HIS A 527 -30.96 28.27 -5.96
CA HIS A 527 -29.85 28.62 -6.84
C HIS A 527 -30.27 28.44 -8.31
N TYR A 528 -30.37 29.55 -9.05
CA TYR A 528 -30.86 29.61 -10.44
C TYR A 528 -32.17 28.82 -10.70
N GLY A 529 -33.14 28.92 -9.79
CA GLY A 529 -34.43 28.21 -9.91
C GLY A 529 -34.38 26.72 -9.54
N SER A 530 -33.24 26.26 -9.00
CA SER A 530 -33.00 24.89 -8.55
C SER A 530 -32.46 24.88 -7.10
N VAL A 531 -32.04 23.71 -6.63
CA VAL A 531 -31.38 23.50 -5.34
C VAL A 531 -29.91 23.96 -5.37
N PHE A 532 -29.36 24.30 -4.21
CA PHE A 532 -27.93 24.56 -4.03
C PHE A 532 -27.07 23.43 -4.62
N PRO A 533 -26.02 23.71 -5.43
CA PRO A 533 -25.33 22.68 -6.22
C PRO A 533 -24.85 21.48 -5.43
N ASN A 534 -24.17 21.66 -4.29
CA ASN A 534 -23.65 20.51 -3.51
C ASN A 534 -24.75 19.61 -2.94
N MET A 535 -25.98 20.12 -2.81
CA MET A 535 -27.12 19.33 -2.36
C MET A 535 -27.57 18.30 -3.41
N THR A 536 -27.26 18.52 -4.70
CA THR A 536 -27.72 17.61 -5.77
C THR A 536 -27.15 16.22 -5.63
N LEU A 537 -25.89 16.09 -5.20
CA LEU A 537 -25.24 14.79 -5.01
C LEU A 537 -25.89 14.03 -3.85
N LEU A 538 -26.06 14.67 -2.69
CA LEU A 538 -26.75 14.03 -1.55
C LEU A 538 -28.15 13.55 -1.94
N LEU A 539 -28.93 14.39 -2.62
CA LEU A 539 -30.28 14.01 -3.07
C LEU A 539 -30.27 12.85 -4.07
N HIS A 540 -29.30 12.83 -4.99
CA HIS A 540 -29.11 11.72 -5.92
C HIS A 540 -28.89 10.41 -5.15
N GLU A 541 -27.90 10.39 -4.25
CA GLU A 541 -27.57 9.19 -3.47
C GLU A 541 -28.74 8.73 -2.59
N LEU A 542 -29.42 9.64 -1.90
CA LEU A 542 -30.60 9.27 -1.10
C LEU A 542 -31.70 8.60 -1.93
N THR A 543 -31.85 8.94 -3.21
CA THR A 543 -32.81 8.28 -4.10
C THR A 543 -32.32 6.95 -4.67
N GLU A 544 -31.02 6.72 -4.73
CA GLU A 544 -30.43 5.45 -5.15
C GLU A 544 -30.44 4.43 -4.01
N PHE A 545 -30.03 4.84 -2.81
CA PHE A 545 -29.86 3.97 -1.65
C PHE A 545 -31.14 3.74 -0.84
N LYS A 546 -32.05 4.73 -0.81
CA LYS A 546 -33.40 4.66 -0.19
C LYS A 546 -33.41 4.03 1.21
N PRO A 547 -32.71 4.59 2.21
CA PRO A 547 -32.80 4.09 3.57
C PRO A 547 -34.26 4.13 4.05
N LYS A 548 -34.68 3.12 4.82
CA LYS A 548 -36.11 2.86 5.13
C LYS A 548 -36.54 3.50 6.46
N ASN A 549 -37.86 3.56 6.65
CA ASN A 549 -38.52 3.95 7.91
C ASN A 549 -38.10 5.34 8.42
N LYS A 550 -37.92 6.29 7.49
CA LYS A 550 -37.48 7.65 7.80
C LYS A 550 -38.65 8.61 7.92
N ILE A 551 -38.48 9.58 8.80
CA ILE A 551 -39.30 10.78 8.92
C ILE A 551 -38.48 11.94 8.36
N TYR A 552 -39.09 12.78 7.52
CA TYR A 552 -38.37 13.89 6.91
C TYR A 552 -39.13 15.20 6.93
N GLY A 553 -38.37 16.27 6.72
CA GLY A 553 -38.88 17.63 6.53
C GLY A 553 -38.01 18.39 5.54
N VAL A 554 -38.60 19.39 4.89
CA VAL A 554 -37.91 20.18 3.88
C VAL A 554 -38.02 21.66 4.18
N PHE A 555 -36.90 22.38 4.13
CA PHE A 555 -36.87 23.82 4.32
C PHE A 555 -35.94 24.52 3.32
N GLY A 556 -36.03 25.84 3.22
CA GLY A 556 -35.13 26.57 2.34
C GLY A 556 -35.38 28.06 2.29
N GLY A 557 -34.38 28.77 1.78
CA GLY A 557 -34.43 30.21 1.57
C GLY A 557 -34.57 30.58 0.09
N MET A 558 -35.28 31.65 -0.21
CA MET A 558 -35.33 32.27 -1.53
C MET A 558 -35.21 33.79 -1.44
N SER A 559 -34.71 34.42 -2.49
CA SER A 559 -34.74 35.89 -2.60
C SER A 559 -35.87 36.38 -3.49
N TRP A 560 -36.16 35.66 -4.58
CA TRP A 560 -37.26 35.97 -5.51
C TRP A 560 -38.03 34.72 -5.94
N GLY A 561 -37.48 33.94 -6.87
CA GLY A 561 -38.22 32.92 -7.65
C GLY A 561 -38.23 31.51 -7.04
N GLY A 562 -37.56 31.32 -5.89
CA GLY A 562 -37.50 30.03 -5.20
C GLY A 562 -36.93 28.91 -6.07
N GLY A 563 -37.40 27.69 -5.80
CA GLY A 563 -37.09 26.49 -6.58
C GLY A 563 -36.31 25.42 -5.81
N GLY A 564 -35.57 25.80 -4.77
CA GLY A 564 -34.80 24.86 -3.94
C GLY A 564 -35.69 23.86 -3.19
N VAL A 565 -36.69 24.36 -2.45
CA VAL A 565 -37.65 23.52 -1.71
C VAL A 565 -38.44 22.61 -2.65
N LYS A 566 -38.95 23.17 -3.75
CA LYS A 566 -39.66 22.42 -4.79
C LYS A 566 -38.80 21.30 -5.38
N TYR A 567 -37.52 21.57 -5.65
CA TYR A 567 -36.60 20.57 -6.16
C TYR A 567 -36.41 19.43 -5.15
N ILE A 568 -36.14 19.74 -3.87
CA ILE A 568 -35.97 18.73 -2.83
C ILE A 568 -37.21 17.85 -2.71
N ASN A 569 -38.41 18.46 -2.62
CA ASN A 569 -39.67 17.71 -2.55
C ASN A 569 -39.84 16.75 -3.73
N ASN A 570 -39.67 17.23 -4.97
CA ASN A 570 -39.82 16.41 -6.17
C ASN A 570 -38.87 15.19 -6.19
N VAL A 571 -37.65 15.35 -5.66
CA VAL A 571 -36.67 14.26 -5.62
C VAL A 571 -37.01 13.29 -4.49
N MET A 572 -37.33 13.81 -3.30
CA MET A 572 -37.60 13.00 -2.11
C MET A 572 -38.95 12.28 -2.13
N GLU A 573 -39.91 12.71 -2.95
CA GLU A 573 -41.17 11.97 -3.21
C GLU A 573 -40.92 10.50 -3.60
N ARG A 574 -39.79 10.22 -4.27
CA ARG A 574 -39.40 8.87 -4.71
C ARG A 574 -38.98 7.93 -3.57
N ASN A 575 -38.68 8.48 -2.40
CA ASN A 575 -38.18 7.73 -1.25
C ASN A 575 -39.29 7.18 -0.35
N GLN A 576 -40.54 7.67 -0.51
CA GLN A 576 -41.69 7.23 0.28
C GLN A 576 -41.48 7.35 1.79
N TRP A 577 -40.71 8.36 2.21
CA TRP A 577 -40.53 8.70 3.62
C TRP A 577 -41.76 9.43 4.17
N GLU A 578 -41.97 9.37 5.48
CA GLU A 578 -43.07 10.06 6.14
C GLU A 578 -42.72 11.55 6.31
N CYS A 579 -43.59 12.45 5.84
CA CYS A 579 -43.44 13.90 6.03
C CYS A 579 -44.59 14.42 6.90
N PRO A 580 -44.42 14.53 8.24
CA PRO A 580 -45.49 14.96 9.14
C PRO A 580 -45.70 16.49 9.14
N VAL A 581 -44.96 17.23 8.32
CA VAL A 581 -44.91 18.69 8.30
C VAL A 581 -44.99 19.22 6.88
N GLU A 582 -45.52 20.43 6.73
CA GLU A 582 -45.40 21.15 5.46
C GLU A 582 -43.97 21.69 5.29
N SER A 583 -43.50 21.77 4.04
CA SER A 583 -42.20 22.37 3.75
C SER A 583 -42.19 23.88 4.05
N VAL A 584 -41.07 24.38 4.58
CA VAL A 584 -40.92 25.79 4.95
C VAL A 584 -39.98 26.50 3.98
N GLU A 585 -40.54 27.36 3.12
CA GLU A 585 -39.76 28.27 2.27
C GLU A 585 -39.84 29.71 2.80
N VAL A 586 -38.69 30.31 3.08
CA VAL A 586 -38.57 31.67 3.63
C VAL A 586 -38.02 32.62 2.59
N LYS A 587 -38.62 33.81 2.45
CA LYS A 587 -38.11 34.87 1.59
C LYS A 587 -37.12 35.76 2.36
N GLY A 588 -35.85 35.74 1.98
CA GLY A 588 -34.78 36.48 2.63
C GLY A 588 -34.30 35.80 3.91
N ALA A 589 -33.98 36.59 4.93
CA ALA A 589 -33.57 36.11 6.25
C ALA A 589 -34.80 35.76 7.12
N PRO A 590 -34.72 34.73 7.99
CA PRO A 590 -35.83 34.29 8.84
C PRO A 590 -36.01 35.17 10.09
N TYR A 591 -36.05 36.50 9.93
CA TYR A 591 -36.15 37.44 11.06
C TYR A 591 -37.59 37.78 11.45
N ARG A 592 -38.58 37.34 10.66
CA ARG A 592 -40.00 37.55 10.97
C ARG A 592 -40.44 36.48 11.96
N ASP A 593 -41.22 36.86 12.96
CA ASP A 593 -41.71 35.93 14.00
C ASP A 593 -42.40 34.69 13.40
N GLU A 594 -43.19 34.87 12.33
CA GLU A 594 -43.85 33.78 11.61
C GLU A 594 -42.85 32.80 10.95
N ASP A 595 -41.73 33.30 10.39
CA ASP A 595 -40.71 32.41 9.81
C ASP A 595 -40.05 31.58 10.92
N VAL A 596 -39.71 32.23 12.04
CA VAL A 596 -39.09 31.57 13.21
C VAL A 596 -40.03 30.52 13.78
N GLU A 597 -41.31 30.85 13.97
CA GLU A 597 -42.32 29.93 14.51
C GLU A 597 -42.52 28.72 13.61
N ARG A 598 -42.62 28.90 12.28
CA ARG A 598 -42.77 27.79 11.33
C ARG A 598 -41.56 26.86 11.33
N LEU A 599 -40.34 27.41 11.33
CA LEU A 599 -39.10 26.63 11.39
C LEU A 599 -38.95 25.89 12.72
N TYR A 600 -39.24 26.57 13.83
CA TYR A 600 -39.20 25.98 15.17
C TYR A 600 -40.22 24.84 15.31
N ASN A 601 -41.46 25.06 14.88
CA ASN A 601 -42.52 24.06 14.95
C ASN A 601 -42.23 22.86 14.04
N MET A 602 -41.65 23.06 12.84
CA MET A 602 -41.17 21.96 12.01
C MET A 602 -40.20 21.06 12.78
N GLY A 603 -39.19 21.66 13.42
CA GLY A 603 -38.23 20.92 14.23
C GLY A 603 -38.89 20.18 15.39
N LYS A 604 -39.81 20.85 16.09
CA LYS A 604 -40.54 20.26 17.21
C LYS A 604 -41.39 19.06 16.80
N THR A 605 -42.20 19.19 15.75
CA THR A 605 -43.07 18.11 15.25
C THR A 605 -42.27 16.91 14.77
N ILE A 606 -41.18 17.13 14.03
CA ILE A 606 -40.30 16.02 13.61
C ILE A 606 -39.64 15.38 14.83
N GLY A 607 -39.18 16.17 15.80
CA GLY A 607 -38.60 15.65 17.04
C GLY A 607 -39.59 14.79 17.85
N GLU A 608 -40.85 15.21 17.93
CA GLU A 608 -41.93 14.43 18.56
C GLU A 608 -42.19 13.11 17.81
N ALA A 609 -42.27 13.16 16.48
CA ALA A 609 -42.54 11.98 15.64
C ALA A 609 -41.39 10.96 15.61
N VAL A 610 -40.14 11.43 15.77
CA VAL A 610 -38.97 10.55 15.90
C VAL A 610 -39.01 9.73 17.20
N LYS A 611 -39.62 10.28 18.27
CA LYS A 611 -39.70 9.65 19.59
C LYS A 611 -40.90 8.74 19.78
N SER A 612 -41.95 8.91 18.98
CA SER A 612 -43.09 7.97 18.89
C SER A 612 -42.71 6.74 18.07
#